data_AF-A0A7Y5V1P3-F1
#
_entry.id   AF-A0A7Y5V1P3-F1
#
_cell.length_a   1.000
_cell.length_b   1.000
_cell.length_c   1.000
_cell.angle_alpha   90.00
_cell.angle_beta   90.00
_cell.angle_gamma   90.00
#
_symmetry.space_group_name_H-M   'P 1'
#
loop_
_entity.id
_entity.type
_entity.pdbx_description
1 polymer ?
#
loop_
_entity_poly.entity_id
_entity_poly.type
_entity_poly.pdbx_seq_one_letter_code
_entity_poly.pdbx_strand_id
1 'polypeptide(L)'
;MTPMDHETPQGAFRRVLLTVVDQAYGAAGYALDERPTQWAGGLFRFLKPLTAGAFAGMFGVIEYQHLYYPEDGFGRFRITLARTAQPGQAVPPGQQPTRRLLSVLVGGDFGVRLLPELEYWWSYAGVPEMGEALAESGRLAVGYGIPWLAGDLLPPGGGSR
;
A
#
# COMPACT_ATOMS: atom_id res chain seq x y z
N MET A 1 -21.16 -9.35 32.05
CA MET A 1 -19.83 -8.70 31.94
C MET A 1 -19.44 -8.79 30.49
N THR A 2 -19.75 -7.75 29.71
CA THR A 2 -19.36 -7.65 28.29
C THR A 2 -17.84 -7.56 28.25
N PRO A 3 -17.13 -8.34 27.40
CA PRO A 3 -15.71 -8.11 27.23
C PRO A 3 -15.54 -6.66 26.78
N MET A 4 -14.71 -5.87 27.48
CA MET A 4 -14.20 -4.67 26.86
C MET A 4 -13.30 -5.16 25.73
N ASP A 5 -13.77 -5.05 24.49
CA ASP A 5 -12.98 -5.35 23.30
C ASP A 5 -11.77 -4.42 23.32
N HIS A 6 -10.65 -4.91 23.86
CA HIS A 6 -9.38 -4.21 23.79
C HIS A 6 -9.02 -4.11 22.31
N GLU A 7 -8.97 -2.87 21.82
CA GLU A 7 -8.50 -2.59 20.47
C GLU A 7 -7.10 -3.19 20.28
N THR A 8 -6.95 -4.05 19.27
CA THR A 8 -5.66 -4.63 18.93
C THR A 8 -4.77 -3.59 18.25
N PRO A 9 -3.44 -3.72 18.29
CA PRO A 9 -2.53 -2.83 17.55
C PRO A 9 -2.85 -2.76 16.06
N GLN A 10 -3.25 -3.88 15.45
CA GLN A 10 -3.69 -3.94 14.05
C GLN A 10 -5.02 -3.19 13.84
N GLY A 11 -5.94 -3.26 14.81
CA GLY A 11 -7.19 -2.48 14.81
C GLY A 11 -6.92 -0.98 14.86
N ALA A 12 -6.04 -0.55 15.76
CA ALA A 12 -5.62 0.84 15.89
C ALA A 12 -4.92 1.33 14.61
N PHE A 13 -3.99 0.54 14.07
CA PHE A 13 -3.31 0.84 12.81
C PHE A 13 -4.31 1.00 11.66
N ARG A 14 -5.25 0.05 11.50
CA ARG A 14 -6.29 0.11 10.46
C ARG A 14 -7.13 1.39 10.59
N ARG A 15 -7.54 1.75 11.80
CA ARG A 15 -8.37 2.94 12.02
C ARG A 15 -7.64 4.19 11.53
N VAL A 16 -6.38 4.38 11.96
CA VAL A 16 -5.59 5.56 11.58
C VAL A 16 -5.23 5.53 10.10
N LEU A 17 -4.89 4.37 9.55
CA LEU A 17 -4.69 4.18 8.10
C LEU A 17 -5.89 4.71 7.32
N LEU A 18 -7.10 4.28 7.66
CA LEU A 18 -8.32 4.73 6.98
C LEU A 18 -8.58 6.22 7.20
N THR A 19 -8.36 6.76 8.39
CA THR A 19 -8.49 8.22 8.60
C THR A 19 -7.54 9.02 7.70
N VAL A 20 -6.33 8.52 7.46
CA VAL A 20 -5.29 9.27 6.73
C VAL A 20 -5.39 9.12 5.22
N VAL A 21 -5.61 7.90 4.70
CA VAL A 21 -5.48 7.63 3.25
C VAL A 21 -6.80 7.35 2.54
N ASP A 22 -7.88 7.03 3.26
CA ASP A 22 -9.12 6.52 2.66
C ASP A 22 -9.73 7.49 1.64
N GLN A 23 -9.79 8.78 1.96
CA GLN A 23 -10.32 9.78 1.03
C GLN A 23 -9.52 9.85 -0.27
N ALA A 24 -8.18 9.84 -0.18
CA ALA A 24 -7.32 9.93 -1.36
C ALA A 24 -7.38 8.65 -2.20
N TYR A 25 -7.40 7.48 -1.55
CA TYR A 25 -7.46 6.20 -2.22
C TYR A 25 -8.83 5.95 -2.85
N GLY A 26 -9.90 6.28 -2.13
CA GLY A 26 -11.27 6.25 -2.61
C GLY A 26 -11.48 7.18 -3.81
N ALA A 27 -10.94 8.41 -3.78
CA ALA A 27 -10.96 9.31 -4.94
C ALA A 27 -10.22 8.73 -6.16
N ALA A 28 -9.16 7.96 -5.92
CA ALA A 28 -8.45 7.23 -6.97
C ALA A 28 -9.15 5.91 -7.39
N GLY A 29 -10.27 5.53 -6.75
CA GLY A 29 -11.04 4.32 -7.04
C GLY A 29 -10.52 3.04 -6.37
N TYR A 30 -9.65 3.16 -5.38
CA TYR A 30 -9.17 2.05 -4.56
C TYR A 30 -10.06 1.88 -3.33
N ALA A 31 -10.49 0.65 -3.05
CA ALA A 31 -11.27 0.28 -1.88
C ALA A 31 -10.52 -0.73 -1.01
N LEU A 32 -10.69 -0.65 0.31
CA LEU A 32 -10.13 -1.64 1.24
C LEU A 32 -10.81 -3.01 1.01
N ASP A 33 -10.01 -4.04 0.82
CA ASP A 33 -10.44 -5.44 0.71
C ASP A 33 -10.79 -6.00 2.09
N GLU A 34 -12.04 -6.40 2.27
CA GLU A 34 -12.58 -6.88 3.56
C GLU A 34 -12.12 -8.30 3.88
N ARG A 35 -10.97 -8.39 4.58
CA ARG A 35 -10.37 -9.68 4.98
C ARG A 35 -9.99 -9.67 6.46
N PRO A 36 -10.96 -9.86 7.38
CA PRO A 36 -10.71 -9.77 8.82
C PRO A 36 -9.54 -10.62 9.32
N THR A 37 -9.38 -11.84 8.80
CA THR A 37 -8.24 -12.71 9.15
C THR A 37 -6.90 -12.13 8.71
N GLN A 38 -6.82 -11.50 7.54
CA GLN A 38 -5.58 -10.86 7.05
C GLN A 38 -5.30 -9.56 7.81
N TRP A 39 -6.35 -8.81 8.14
CA TRP A 39 -6.25 -7.59 8.96
C TRP A 39 -5.71 -7.91 10.36
N ALA A 40 -6.17 -8.98 10.99
CA ALA A 40 -5.65 -9.45 12.27
C ALA A 40 -4.15 -9.81 12.19
N GLY A 41 -3.68 -10.26 11.01
CA GLY A 41 -2.27 -10.50 10.72
C GLY A 41 -1.46 -9.27 10.26
N GLY A 42 -2.05 -8.07 10.27
CA GLY A 42 -1.37 -6.82 9.88
C GLY A 42 -1.29 -6.59 8.37
N LEU A 43 -2.07 -7.29 7.56
CA LEU A 43 -2.12 -7.08 6.11
C LEU A 43 -3.38 -6.31 5.72
N PHE A 44 -3.20 -5.11 5.15
CA PHE A 44 -4.30 -4.26 4.68
C PHE A 44 -4.13 -3.96 3.21
N ARG A 45 -5.09 -4.37 2.39
CA ARG A 45 -4.97 -4.29 0.94
C ARG A 45 -6.07 -3.40 0.37
N PHE A 46 -5.68 -2.43 -0.43
CA PHE A 46 -6.61 -1.66 -1.25
C PHE A 46 -6.54 -2.16 -2.69
N LEU A 47 -7.70 -2.32 -3.31
CA LEU A 47 -7.88 -2.88 -4.64
C LEU A 47 -8.61 -1.91 -5.54
N LYS A 48 -8.18 -1.84 -6.80
CA LYS A 48 -8.88 -1.16 -7.88
C LYS A 48 -8.85 -2.01 -9.15
N PRO A 49 -10.00 -2.37 -9.74
CA PRO A 49 -10.03 -2.91 -11.10
C PRO A 49 -9.50 -1.85 -12.08
N LEU A 50 -8.52 -2.22 -12.90
CA LEU A 50 -8.01 -1.40 -14.00
C LEU A 50 -8.86 -1.71 -15.23
N THR A 51 -9.90 -0.91 -15.46
CA THR A 51 -10.88 -1.16 -16.54
C THR A 51 -10.50 -0.50 -17.86
N ALA A 52 -9.49 0.37 -17.86
CA ALA A 52 -9.01 1.11 -19.02
C ALA A 52 -7.47 1.29 -18.96
N GLY A 53 -6.88 1.70 -20.08
CA GLY A 53 -5.44 1.95 -20.21
C GLY A 53 -4.62 0.69 -20.52
N ALA A 54 -3.30 0.82 -20.44
CA ALA A 54 -2.34 -0.23 -20.83
C ALA A 54 -2.46 -1.53 -20.00
N PHE A 55 -3.08 -1.45 -18.83
CA PHE A 55 -3.27 -2.56 -17.91
C PHE A 55 -4.74 -2.95 -17.73
N ALA A 56 -5.59 -2.65 -18.73
CA ALA A 56 -6.99 -3.02 -18.72
C ALA A 56 -7.15 -4.55 -18.48
N GLY A 57 -8.06 -4.92 -17.58
CA GLY A 57 -8.29 -6.31 -17.16
C GLY A 57 -7.45 -6.79 -15.98
N MET A 58 -6.54 -5.96 -15.45
CA MET A 58 -5.79 -6.24 -14.22
C MET A 58 -6.41 -5.55 -13.00
N PHE A 59 -5.87 -5.83 -11.83
CA PHE A 59 -6.09 -5.09 -10.59
C PHE A 59 -4.84 -4.33 -10.18
N GLY A 60 -5.01 -3.06 -9.82
CA GLY A 60 -4.05 -2.32 -9.03
C GLY A 60 -4.21 -2.67 -7.55
N VAL A 61 -3.10 -2.90 -6.87
CA VAL A 61 -3.05 -3.31 -5.48
C VAL A 61 -2.10 -2.41 -4.71
N ILE A 62 -2.57 -1.88 -3.58
CA ILE A 62 -1.75 -1.18 -2.58
C ILE A 62 -1.87 -1.96 -1.28
N GLU A 63 -0.80 -2.61 -0.86
CA GLU A 63 -0.79 -3.49 0.31
C GLU A 63 0.14 -2.94 1.39
N TYR A 64 -0.43 -2.69 2.57
CA TYR A 64 0.31 -2.40 3.78
C TYR A 64 0.61 -3.72 4.51
N GLN A 65 1.88 -3.90 4.86
CA GLN A 65 2.30 -4.91 5.83
C GLN A 65 2.70 -4.19 7.11
N HIS A 66 1.90 -4.34 8.15
CA HIS A 66 2.08 -3.79 9.48
C HIS A 66 2.63 -4.85 10.44
N LEU A 67 3.65 -4.46 11.21
CA LEU A 67 4.24 -5.25 12.29
C LEU A 67 4.25 -4.40 13.55
N TYR A 68 3.87 -5.01 14.67
CA TYR A 68 3.87 -4.36 15.99
C TYR A 68 4.64 -5.20 17.00
N TYR A 69 5.51 -4.53 17.76
CA TYR A 69 6.42 -5.11 18.73
C TYR A 69 5.98 -4.63 20.12
N PRO A 70 5.26 -5.47 20.89
CA PRO A 70 4.61 -5.03 22.12
C PRO A 70 5.60 -4.68 23.24
N GLU A 71 6.79 -5.28 23.24
CA GLU A 71 7.82 -5.06 24.27
C GLU A 71 8.31 -3.61 24.30
N ASP A 72 8.40 -2.98 23.13
CA ASP A 72 8.95 -1.62 22.96
C ASP A 72 7.87 -0.56 22.66
N GLY A 73 6.59 -0.95 22.58
CA GLY A 73 5.52 -0.06 22.14
C GLY A 73 5.69 0.47 20.71
N PHE A 74 6.43 -0.29 19.89
CA PHE A 74 6.94 0.14 18.59
C PHE A 74 6.19 -0.55 17.45
N GLY A 75 5.89 0.20 16.38
CA GLY A 75 5.31 -0.35 15.18
C GLY A 75 6.09 0.06 13.94
N ARG A 76 5.99 -0.76 12.90
CA ARG A 76 6.50 -0.40 11.58
C ARG A 76 5.66 -0.99 10.48
N PHE A 77 5.73 -0.38 9.31
CA PHE A 77 5.05 -0.89 8.13
C PHE A 77 5.83 -0.61 6.85
N ARG A 78 5.44 -1.33 5.80
CA ARG A 78 5.89 -1.07 4.43
C ARG A 78 4.72 -1.22 3.46
N ILE A 79 4.85 -0.61 2.30
CA ILE A 79 3.83 -0.63 1.26
C ILE A 79 4.37 -1.37 0.04
N THR A 80 3.60 -2.35 -0.42
CA THR A 80 3.83 -3.04 -1.67
C THR A 80 2.76 -2.66 -2.69
N LEU A 81 3.20 -2.30 -3.88
CA LEU A 81 2.35 -2.04 -5.03
C LEU A 81 2.39 -3.25 -5.97
N ALA A 82 1.24 -3.64 -6.52
CA ALA A 82 1.21 -4.69 -7.54
C ALA A 82 0.16 -4.45 -8.61
N ARG A 83 0.47 -4.87 -9.84
CA ARG A 83 -0.54 -5.17 -10.86
C ARG A 83 -0.67 -6.68 -10.96
N THR A 84 -1.86 -7.20 -10.78
CA THR A 84 -2.10 -8.65 -10.82
C THR A 84 -3.43 -8.96 -11.49
N ALA A 85 -3.54 -10.16 -12.06
CA ALA A 85 -4.85 -10.71 -12.41
C ALA A 85 -5.66 -10.97 -11.13
N GLN A 86 -6.97 -11.06 -11.29
CA GLN A 86 -7.86 -11.52 -10.21
C GLN A 86 -7.52 -12.97 -9.83
N PRO A 87 -7.64 -13.36 -8.55
CA PRO A 87 -7.51 -14.76 -8.17
C PRO A 87 -8.45 -15.65 -9.00
N GLY A 88 -7.89 -16.70 -9.62
CA GLY A 88 -8.64 -17.62 -10.48
C GLY A 88 -8.87 -17.13 -11.92
N GLN A 89 -8.36 -15.96 -12.30
CA GLN A 89 -8.40 -15.47 -13.68
C GLN A 89 -7.01 -15.51 -14.33
N ALA A 90 -7.00 -15.73 -15.65
CA ALA A 90 -5.79 -15.62 -16.44
C ALA A 90 -5.32 -14.16 -16.56
N VAL A 91 -4.02 -13.95 -16.64
CA VAL A 91 -3.44 -12.64 -16.97
C VAL A 91 -3.83 -12.27 -18.41
N PRO A 92 -4.28 -11.04 -18.69
CA PRO A 92 -4.56 -10.59 -20.05
C PRO A 92 -3.35 -10.78 -20.98
N PRO A 93 -3.56 -11.14 -22.26
CA PRO A 93 -2.47 -11.30 -23.22
C PRO A 93 -1.57 -10.05 -23.30
N GLY A 94 -0.25 -10.26 -23.36
CA GLY A 94 0.73 -9.17 -23.44
C GLY A 94 0.99 -8.43 -22.12
N GLN A 95 0.34 -8.83 -21.03
CA GLN A 95 0.59 -8.27 -19.70
C GLN A 95 1.32 -9.26 -18.80
N GLN A 96 2.06 -8.75 -17.82
CA GLN A 96 2.72 -9.56 -16.80
C GLN A 96 2.41 -9.00 -15.41
N PRO A 97 2.12 -9.86 -14.41
CA PRO A 97 2.01 -9.42 -13.04
C PRO A 97 3.31 -8.76 -12.60
N THR A 98 3.21 -7.64 -11.90
CA THR A 98 4.38 -6.96 -11.34
C THR A 98 4.14 -6.60 -9.88
N ARG A 99 5.23 -6.52 -9.13
CA ARG A 99 5.24 -6.20 -7.70
C ARG A 99 6.47 -5.38 -7.37
N ARG A 100 6.28 -4.26 -6.66
CA ARG A 100 7.35 -3.37 -6.22
C ARG A 100 7.05 -2.79 -4.85
N LEU A 101 8.07 -2.64 -4.01
CA LEU A 101 7.95 -1.83 -2.79
C LEU A 101 7.78 -0.35 -3.21
N LEU A 102 6.93 0.39 -2.50
CA LEU A 102 6.75 1.82 -2.78
C LEU A 102 8.06 2.60 -2.66
N SER A 103 8.85 2.30 -1.64
CA SER A 103 10.17 2.91 -1.40
C SER A 103 11.16 2.63 -2.53
N VAL A 104 11.20 1.40 -3.04
CA VAL A 104 12.01 1.02 -4.21
C VAL A 104 11.52 1.72 -5.47
N LEU A 105 10.21 1.81 -5.70
CA LEU A 105 9.65 2.51 -6.85
C LEU A 105 10.08 3.99 -6.85
N VAL A 106 9.91 4.67 -5.71
CA VAL A 106 10.23 6.11 -5.60
C VAL A 106 11.74 6.36 -5.68
N GLY A 107 12.54 5.66 -4.86
CA GLY A 107 13.97 5.93 -4.75
C GLY A 107 14.81 5.25 -5.83
N GLY A 108 14.47 4.01 -6.18
CA GLY A 108 15.21 3.20 -7.13
C GLY A 108 14.78 3.47 -8.58
N ASP A 109 13.48 3.34 -8.86
CA ASP A 109 12.99 3.42 -10.25
C ASP A 109 12.86 4.88 -10.71
N PHE A 110 12.29 5.76 -9.89
CA PHE A 110 12.16 7.20 -10.20
C PHE A 110 13.38 8.04 -9.78
N GLY A 111 14.33 7.47 -9.02
CA GLY A 111 15.55 8.18 -8.61
C GLY A 111 15.32 9.29 -7.57
N VAL A 112 14.17 9.32 -6.91
CA VAL A 112 13.79 10.39 -5.97
C VAL A 112 14.30 10.08 -4.57
N ARG A 113 15.25 10.88 -4.08
CA ARG A 113 15.89 10.70 -2.77
C ARG A 113 15.10 11.35 -1.64
N LEU A 114 13.90 10.84 -1.36
CA LEU A 114 13.07 11.27 -0.22
C LEU A 114 13.19 10.35 1.00
N LEU A 115 13.48 9.07 0.79
CA LEU A 115 13.59 8.07 1.86
C LEU A 115 15.06 7.75 2.17
N PRO A 116 15.38 7.36 3.42
CA PRO A 116 16.75 7.04 3.83
C PRO A 116 17.36 5.87 3.07
N GLU A 117 16.54 4.90 2.67
CA GLU A 117 16.97 3.67 2.00
C GLU A 117 15.88 3.14 1.04
N LEU A 118 16.26 2.19 0.17
CA LEU A 118 15.36 1.66 -0.86
C LEU A 118 14.33 0.67 -0.29
N GLU A 119 14.70 -0.14 0.70
CA GLU A 119 13.79 -1.10 1.35
C GLU A 119 13.21 -0.54 2.66
N TYR A 120 12.86 0.75 2.63
CA TYR A 120 12.48 1.49 3.83
C TYR A 120 11.24 0.95 4.54
N TRP A 121 11.33 0.90 5.87
CA TRP A 121 10.22 0.65 6.78
C TRP A 121 9.86 1.94 7.53
N TRP A 122 8.64 2.43 7.32
CA TRP A 122 8.10 3.50 8.15
C TRP A 122 7.91 2.97 9.56
N SER A 123 8.47 3.67 10.52
CA SER A 123 8.53 3.27 11.92
C SER A 123 7.87 4.33 12.78
N TYR A 124 7.25 3.93 13.89
CA TYR A 124 6.54 4.83 14.78
C TYR A 124 6.49 4.30 16.21
N ALA A 125 6.42 5.21 17.18
CA ALA A 125 6.12 4.97 18.58
C ALA A 125 4.84 5.74 18.96
N GLY A 126 3.72 5.02 18.96
CA GLY A 126 2.41 5.59 19.29
C GLY A 126 1.66 6.25 18.13
N VAL A 127 0.47 6.76 18.43
CA VAL A 127 -0.54 7.18 17.43
C VAL A 127 -0.14 8.44 16.63
N PRO A 128 0.41 9.51 17.22
CA PRO A 128 0.79 10.70 16.46
C PRO A 128 1.81 10.39 15.36
N GLU A 129 2.90 9.71 15.72
CA GLU A 129 3.98 9.32 14.79
C GLU A 129 3.47 8.34 13.73
N MET A 130 2.55 7.43 14.09
CA MET A 130 1.88 6.56 13.13
C MET A 130 1.12 7.37 12.08
N GLY A 131 0.40 8.41 12.50
CA GLY A 131 -0.32 9.31 11.60
C GLY A 131 0.61 10.04 10.64
N GLU A 132 1.74 10.56 11.13
CA GLU A 132 2.75 11.24 10.32
C GLU A 132 3.38 10.31 9.29
N ALA A 133 3.77 9.10 9.71
CA ALA A 133 4.33 8.08 8.84
C ALA A 133 3.34 7.62 7.75
N LEU A 134 2.07 7.43 8.12
CA LEU A 134 0.99 7.12 7.17
C LEU A 134 0.75 8.28 6.20
N ALA A 135 0.82 9.53 6.65
CA ALA A 135 0.64 10.68 5.80
C ALA A 135 1.80 10.83 4.80
N GLU A 136 3.05 10.62 5.22
CA GLU A 136 4.21 10.62 4.33
C GLU A 136 4.11 9.52 3.27
N SER A 137 3.92 8.28 3.70
CA SER A 137 3.81 7.13 2.80
C SER A 137 2.60 7.24 1.86
N GLY A 138 1.47 7.77 2.35
CA GLY A 138 0.28 8.06 1.55
C GLY A 138 0.54 9.11 0.46
N ARG A 139 1.27 10.19 0.75
CA ARG A 139 1.68 11.17 -0.28
C ARG A 139 2.52 10.54 -1.37
N LEU A 140 3.45 9.66 -1.01
CA LEU A 140 4.27 8.93 -1.99
C LEU A 140 3.44 7.94 -2.82
N ALA A 141 2.50 7.24 -2.19
CA ALA A 141 1.58 6.35 -2.89
C ALA A 141 0.70 7.13 -3.88
N VAL A 142 0.18 8.30 -3.51
CA VAL A 142 -0.63 9.14 -4.41
C VAL A 142 0.21 9.76 -5.52
N GLY A 143 1.41 10.27 -5.20
CA GLY A 143 2.26 10.97 -6.17
C GLY A 143 2.96 10.05 -7.18
N TYR A 144 3.32 8.84 -6.76
CA TYR A 144 4.10 7.91 -7.59
C TYR A 144 3.41 6.56 -7.76
N GLY A 145 2.93 5.96 -6.67
CA GLY A 145 2.41 4.60 -6.67
C GLY A 145 1.14 4.40 -7.51
N ILE A 146 0.13 5.22 -7.29
CA ILE A 146 -1.18 5.15 -7.96
C ILE A 146 -1.04 5.46 -9.47
N PRO A 147 -0.38 6.56 -9.89
CA PRO A 147 -0.12 6.82 -11.31
C PRO A 147 0.70 5.71 -11.96
N TRP A 148 1.70 5.16 -11.26
CA TRP A 148 2.45 4.02 -11.76
C TRP A 148 1.58 2.78 -11.93
N LEU A 149 0.71 2.46 -10.97
CA LEU A 149 -0.23 1.34 -11.04
C LEU A 149 -1.17 1.46 -12.24
N ALA A 150 -1.66 2.68 -12.52
CA ALA A 150 -2.52 2.97 -13.68
C ALA A 150 -1.76 2.94 -15.02
N GLY A 151 -0.43 3.13 -14.99
CA GLY A 151 0.40 3.26 -16.18
C GLY A 151 0.52 4.69 -16.70
N ASP A 152 -0.02 5.67 -15.97
CA ASP A 152 0.04 7.09 -16.31
C ASP A 152 1.41 7.71 -16.00
N LEU A 153 2.16 7.08 -15.09
CA LEU A 153 3.51 7.49 -14.73
C LEU A 153 4.47 6.29 -14.83
N LEU A 154 5.46 6.40 -15.72
CA LEU A 154 6.47 5.37 -15.92
C LEU A 154 7.85 5.90 -15.50
N PRO A 155 8.69 5.05 -14.87
CA PRO A 155 10.08 5.41 -14.60
C PRO A 155 10.83 5.79 -15.88
N PRO A 156 11.83 6.68 -15.83
CA PRO A 156 12.57 7.14 -17.02
C PRO A 156 13.22 6.02 -17.86
N GLY A 157 13.48 4.85 -17.24
CA GLY A 157 14.00 3.65 -17.92
C GLY A 157 12.96 2.53 -18.14
N GLY A 158 11.68 2.80 -17.89
CA GLY A 158 10.62 1.79 -17.66
C GLY A 158 9.76 1.41 -18.87
N GLY A 159 10.28 1.54 -20.10
CA GLY A 159 9.76 0.78 -21.24
C GLY A 159 10.46 -0.58 -21.30
N SER A 160 9.81 -1.63 -20.77
CA SER A 160 10.22 -3.05 -20.85
C SER A 160 11.58 -3.44 -20.25
N ARG A 161 11.54 -4.19 -19.15
CA ARG A 161 12.33 -5.42 -18.98
C ARG A 161 11.47 -6.48 -18.31
#